data_AF-A0A495Z142-F1
#
_entry.id   AF-A0A495Z142-F1
#
_cell.length_a   1.000
_cell.length_b   1.000
_cell.length_c   1.000
_cell.angle_alpha   90.00
_cell.angle_beta   90.00
_cell.angle_gamma   90.00
#
_symmetry.space_group_name_H-M   'P 1'
#
loop_
_entity.id
_entity.type
_entity.pdbx_description
1 polymer ?
#
loop_
_entity_poly.entity_id
_entity_poly.type
_entity_poly.pdbx_seq_one_letter_code
_entity_poly.pdbx_strand_id
1 'polypeptide(L)'
;MKHIGHIVGILIVTAFFVLLVYFQGEFLDRNQPQLPDGITPQQWIGSFIGWAQICVVSAAIASFLWYGLAQWVFKIRKWEDTEKRPWWIALCILPLAAIIASCIFVKRAEDGLRLEQCIFFLINGLLSYYISTVLFSPSSFKYTPVLAKRIRYW
;
A
#
# COMPACT_ATOMS: atom_id res chain seq x y z
N MET A 1 0.54 -18.42 -18.75
CA MET A 1 1.30 -18.63 -17.50
C MET A 1 1.86 -17.35 -16.88
N LYS A 2 2.50 -16.44 -17.63
CA LYS A 2 3.08 -15.19 -17.05
C LYS A 2 2.10 -14.32 -16.24
N HIS A 3 0.84 -14.21 -16.69
CA HIS A 3 -0.17 -13.43 -15.98
C HIS A 3 -0.54 -14.02 -14.61
N ILE A 4 -0.69 -15.34 -14.54
CA ILE A 4 -0.99 -16.06 -13.29
C ILE A 4 0.15 -15.83 -12.28
N GLY A 5 1.40 -15.88 -12.73
CA GLY A 5 2.56 -15.62 -11.87
C GLY A 5 2.57 -14.21 -11.26
N HIS A 6 2.15 -13.18 -12.02
CA HIS A 6 2.07 -11.82 -11.48
C HIS A 6 0.94 -11.66 -10.47
N ILE A 7 -0.22 -12.26 -10.73
CA ILE A 7 -1.37 -12.25 -9.80
C ILE A 7 -0.98 -12.93 -8.49
N VAL A 8 -0.40 -14.13 -8.56
CA VAL A 8 0.12 -14.85 -7.39
C VAL A 8 1.18 -14.03 -6.66
N GLY A 9 2.07 -13.36 -7.40
CA GLY A 9 3.07 -12.47 -6.83
C GLY A 9 2.47 -11.32 -6.01
N ILE A 10 1.44 -10.64 -6.54
CA ILE A 10 0.72 -9.58 -5.79
C ILE A 10 0.08 -10.17 -4.53
N LEU A 11 -0.50 -11.36 -4.60
CA LEU A 11 -1.08 -12.05 -3.43
C LEU A 11 -0.02 -12.39 -2.38
N ILE A 12 1.17 -12.85 -2.79
CA ILE A 12 2.27 -13.14 -1.87
C ILE A 12 2.73 -11.87 -1.14
N VAL A 13 2.91 -10.76 -1.86
CA VAL A 13 3.25 -9.47 -1.24
C VAL A 13 2.14 -9.02 -0.28
N THR A 14 0.87 -9.15 -0.69
CA THR A 14 -0.28 -8.85 0.15
C THR A 14 -0.26 -9.67 1.44
N ALA A 15 -0.05 -10.98 1.34
CA ALA A 15 0.01 -11.88 2.49
C ALA A 15 1.19 -11.55 3.42
N PHE A 16 2.35 -11.20 2.86
CA PHE A 16 3.50 -10.73 3.63
C PHE A 16 3.18 -9.46 4.43
N PHE A 17 2.54 -8.47 3.83
CA PHE A 17 2.13 -7.25 4.54
C PHE A 17 1.03 -7.51 5.57
N VAL A 18 0.07 -8.40 5.30
CA VAL A 18 -0.91 -8.84 6.30
C VAL A 18 -0.21 -9.47 7.51
N LEU A 19 0.78 -10.33 7.29
CA LEU A 19 1.59 -10.91 8.37
C LEU A 19 2.35 -9.82 9.15
N LEU A 20 2.92 -8.85 8.43
CA LEU A 20 3.63 -7.72 9.02
C LEU A 20 2.74 -6.88 9.95
N VAL A 21 1.45 -6.72 9.63
CA VAL A 21 0.48 -6.03 10.50
C VAL A 21 0.39 -6.69 11.88
N TYR A 22 0.40 -8.02 11.95
CA TYR A 22 0.34 -8.73 13.23
C TYR A 22 1.61 -8.53 14.06
N PHE A 23 2.79 -8.56 13.42
CA PHE A 23 4.05 -8.24 14.10
C PHE A 23 4.10 -6.80 14.61
N GLN A 24 3.55 -5.85 13.84
CA GLN A 24 3.42 -4.45 14.29
C GLN A 24 2.44 -4.32 15.46
N GLY A 25 1.32 -5.05 15.43
CA GLY A 25 0.36 -5.09 16.53
C GLY A 25 1.01 -5.61 17.82
N GLU A 26 1.78 -6.69 17.73
CA GLU A 26 2.53 -7.23 18.87
C GLU A 26 3.62 -6.25 19.37
N PHE A 27 4.32 -5.58 18.45
CA PHE A 27 5.27 -4.52 18.81
C PHE A 27 4.59 -3.37 19.57
N LEU A 28 3.40 -2.94 19.12
CA LEU A 28 2.64 -1.88 19.79
C LEU A 28 2.12 -2.33 21.16
N ASP A 29 1.70 -3.57 21.31
CA ASP A 29 1.25 -4.15 22.59
C ASP A 29 2.37 -4.13 23.64
N ARG A 30 3.57 -4.58 23.24
CA ARG A 30 4.74 -4.62 24.13
C ARG A 30 5.20 -3.24 24.60
N ASN A 31 4.96 -2.19 23.82
CA ASN A 31 5.33 -0.82 24.15
C ASN A 31 4.24 -0.06 24.93
N GLN A 32 3.19 -0.76 25.39
CA GLN A 32 2.14 -0.34 26.34
C GLN A 32 1.86 1.17 26.37
N PRO A 33 1.11 1.72 25.39
CA PRO A 33 0.68 3.11 25.46
C PRO A 33 -0.27 3.34 26.65
N GLN A 34 -0.31 4.57 27.14
CA GLN A 34 -1.38 5.02 28.03
C GLN A 34 -2.71 5.05 27.25
N LEU A 35 -3.70 4.31 27.76
CA LEU A 35 -5.00 4.14 27.10
C LEU A 35 -6.06 4.95 27.83
N PRO A 36 -6.99 5.61 27.11
CA PRO A 36 -8.10 6.30 27.74
C PRO A 36 -9.00 5.36 28.54
N ASP A 37 -9.66 5.91 29.55
CA ASP A 37 -10.65 5.19 30.35
C ASP A 37 -11.69 4.47 29.46
N GLY A 38 -11.88 3.18 29.74
CA GLY A 38 -12.85 2.33 29.03
C GLY A 38 -12.35 1.65 27.75
N ILE A 39 -11.09 1.87 27.34
CA ILE A 39 -10.48 1.14 26.22
C ILE A 39 -9.51 0.08 26.74
N THR A 40 -9.77 -1.19 26.45
CA THR A 40 -8.83 -2.27 26.78
C THR A 40 -7.68 -2.34 25.75
N PRO A 41 -6.47 -2.81 26.13
CA PRO A 41 -5.37 -3.00 25.18
C PRO A 41 -5.76 -3.84 23.97
N GLN A 42 -6.50 -4.93 24.19
CA GLN A 42 -6.95 -5.82 23.12
C GLN A 42 -7.89 -5.11 22.12
N GLN A 43 -8.77 -4.23 22.60
CA GLN A 43 -9.63 -3.44 21.74
C GLN A 43 -8.85 -2.40 20.93
N TRP A 44 -7.82 -1.80 21.53
CA TRP A 44 -6.97 -0.82 20.87
C TRP A 44 -6.10 -1.48 19.78
N ILE A 45 -5.41 -2.57 20.09
CA ILE A 45 -4.63 -3.36 19.13
C ILE A 45 -5.52 -3.94 18.04
N GLY A 46 -6.68 -4.50 18.40
CA GLY A 46 -7.64 -5.02 17.43
C GLY A 46 -8.12 -3.94 16.45
N SER A 47 -8.36 -2.72 16.95
CA SER A 47 -8.68 -1.57 16.11
C SER A 47 -7.52 -1.21 15.17
N PHE A 48 -6.29 -1.16 15.68
CA PHE A 48 -5.11 -0.90 14.86
C PHE A 48 -4.92 -1.95 13.76
N ILE A 49 -4.96 -3.23 14.11
CA ILE A 49 -4.81 -4.36 13.18
C ILE A 49 -5.86 -4.27 12.08
N GLY A 50 -7.13 -4.04 12.44
CA GLY A 50 -8.21 -3.92 11.47
C GLY A 50 -7.99 -2.78 10.46
N TRP A 51 -7.62 -1.59 10.93
CA TRP A 51 -7.34 -0.45 10.06
C TRP A 51 -6.07 -0.63 9.21
N ALA A 52 -5.03 -1.24 9.78
CA ALA A 52 -3.82 -1.57 9.04
C ALA A 52 -4.09 -2.62 7.95
N GLN A 53 -4.94 -3.61 8.21
CA GLN A 53 -5.40 -4.56 7.18
C GLN A 53 -6.20 -3.87 6.08
N ILE A 54 -7.06 -2.91 6.40
CA ILE A 54 -7.76 -2.09 5.40
C ILE A 54 -6.75 -1.36 4.51
N CYS A 55 -5.68 -0.80 5.08
CA CYS A 55 -4.60 -0.20 4.29
C CYS A 55 -3.95 -1.22 3.33
N VAL A 56 -3.62 -2.43 3.80
CA VAL A 56 -3.03 -3.48 2.94
C VAL A 56 -4.00 -3.91 1.84
N VAL A 57 -5.27 -4.15 2.16
CA VAL A 57 -6.30 -4.57 1.20
C VAL A 57 -6.52 -3.49 0.14
N SER A 58 -6.58 -2.22 0.55
CA SER A 58 -6.70 -1.10 -0.39
C SER A 58 -5.49 -1.02 -1.34
N ALA A 59 -4.28 -1.22 -0.82
CA ALA A 59 -3.05 -1.28 -1.62
C ALA A 59 -3.05 -2.45 -2.62
N ALA A 60 -3.56 -3.62 -2.20
CA ALA A 60 -3.71 -4.78 -3.06
C ALA A 60 -4.72 -4.52 -4.20
N ILE A 61 -5.88 -3.94 -3.88
CA ILE A 61 -6.90 -3.55 -4.88
C ILE A 61 -6.30 -2.58 -5.89
N ALA A 62 -5.63 -1.52 -5.42
CA ALA A 62 -4.97 -0.56 -6.30
C ALA A 62 -3.90 -1.22 -7.19
N SER A 63 -3.14 -2.18 -6.64
CA SER A 63 -2.13 -2.93 -7.39
C SER A 63 -2.75 -3.82 -8.47
N PHE A 64 -3.87 -4.50 -8.19
CA PHE A 64 -4.60 -5.29 -9.18
C PHE A 64 -5.21 -4.41 -10.27
N LEU A 65 -5.79 -3.26 -9.89
CA LEU A 65 -6.32 -2.28 -10.85
C LEU A 65 -5.20 -1.78 -11.77
N TRP A 66 -4.05 -1.41 -11.22
CA TRP A 66 -2.90 -0.99 -12.02
C TRP A 66 -2.44 -2.11 -12.96
N TYR A 67 -2.31 -3.33 -12.46
CA TYR A 67 -1.91 -4.48 -13.26
C TYR A 67 -2.87 -4.73 -14.42
N GLY A 68 -4.18 -4.74 -14.16
CA GLY A 68 -5.21 -4.91 -15.18
C GLY A 68 -5.20 -3.78 -16.22
N LEU A 69 -5.09 -2.53 -15.78
CA LEU A 69 -4.97 -1.37 -16.67
C LEU A 69 -3.72 -1.47 -17.54
N ALA A 70 -2.56 -1.74 -16.96
CA ALA A 70 -1.29 -1.82 -17.67
C ALA A 70 -1.26 -2.95 -18.71
N GLN A 71 -1.83 -4.12 -18.39
CA GLN A 71 -1.79 -5.30 -19.26
C GLN A 71 -2.90 -5.34 -20.30
N TRP A 72 -4.14 -5.04 -19.92
CA TRP A 72 -5.31 -5.29 -20.77
C TRP A 72 -5.84 -4.03 -21.45
N VAL A 73 -5.82 -2.89 -20.75
CA VAL A 73 -6.39 -1.63 -21.27
C VAL A 73 -5.34 -0.85 -22.05
N PHE A 74 -4.23 -0.48 -21.40
CA PHE A 74 -3.16 0.30 -22.03
C PHE A 74 -2.20 -0.56 -22.84
N LYS A 75 -2.12 -1.88 -22.54
CA LYS A 75 -1.24 -2.83 -23.21
C LYS A 75 0.21 -2.30 -23.32
N ILE A 76 0.74 -1.82 -22.19
CA ILE A 76 2.07 -1.20 -22.09
C ILE A 76 3.12 -2.23 -22.53
N ARG A 77 3.78 -1.97 -23.66
CA ARG A 77 4.77 -2.89 -24.27
C ARG A 77 6.09 -2.21 -24.53
N LYS A 78 6.10 -0.90 -24.73
CA LYS A 78 7.30 -0.13 -25.11
C LYS A 78 7.61 0.96 -24.09
N TRP A 79 8.81 1.52 -24.19
CA TRP A 79 9.26 2.64 -23.36
C TRP A 79 8.46 3.93 -23.63
N GLU A 80 7.89 4.06 -24.83
CA GLU A 80 7.03 5.17 -25.27
C GLU A 80 5.73 5.26 -24.47
N ASP A 81 5.26 4.14 -23.91
CA ASP A 81 4.03 4.04 -23.13
C ASP A 81 4.16 4.62 -21.69
N THR A 82 5.29 5.27 -21.38
CA THR A 82 5.55 5.90 -20.08
C THR A 82 4.60 7.05 -19.73
N GLU A 83 3.85 7.57 -20.71
CA GLU A 83 2.80 8.58 -20.51
C GLU A 83 1.64 8.09 -19.62
N LYS A 84 1.57 6.79 -19.31
CA LYS A 84 0.56 6.22 -18.42
C LYS A 84 0.92 6.30 -16.92
N ARG A 85 2.06 6.91 -16.56
CA ARG A 85 2.45 7.16 -15.15
C ARG A 85 1.41 7.90 -14.32
N PRO A 86 0.69 8.92 -14.83
CA PRO A 86 -0.34 9.59 -14.05
C PRO A 86 -1.44 8.64 -13.56
N TRP A 87 -1.75 7.57 -14.30
CA TRP A 87 -2.72 6.56 -13.87
C TRP A 87 -2.18 5.71 -12.71
N TRP A 88 -0.90 5.34 -12.74
CA TRP A 88 -0.25 4.67 -11.63
C TRP A 88 -0.22 5.53 -10.37
N ILE A 89 0.03 6.85 -10.51
CA ILE A 89 -0.01 7.80 -9.40
C ILE A 89 -1.44 8.01 -8.90
N ALA A 90 -2.42 8.13 -9.81
CA ALA A 90 -3.82 8.30 -9.45
C ALA A 90 -4.35 7.12 -8.62
N LEU A 91 -3.89 5.91 -8.90
CA LEU A 91 -4.24 4.74 -8.10
C LEU A 91 -3.66 4.75 -6.68
N CYS A 92 -2.63 5.56 -6.39
CA CYS A 92 -2.17 5.79 -5.01
C CYS A 92 -3.22 6.48 -4.13
N ILE A 93 -4.21 7.16 -4.73
CA ILE A 93 -5.27 7.84 -3.97
C ILE A 93 -6.04 6.84 -3.11
N LEU A 94 -6.22 5.61 -3.58
CA LEU A 94 -6.99 4.59 -2.87
C LEU A 94 -6.32 4.15 -1.55
N PRO A 95 -5.04 3.71 -1.51
CA PRO A 95 -4.36 3.46 -0.25
C PRO A 95 -4.12 4.74 0.57
N LEU A 96 -3.95 5.90 -0.06
CA LEU A 96 -3.84 7.18 0.68
C LEU A 96 -5.13 7.49 1.46
N ALA A 97 -6.29 7.32 0.83
CA ALA A 97 -7.59 7.51 1.47
C ALA A 97 -7.79 6.52 2.64
N ALA A 98 -7.38 5.26 2.46
CA ALA A 98 -7.41 4.26 3.54
C ALA A 98 -6.50 4.64 4.73
N ILE A 99 -5.31 5.19 4.45
CA ILE A 99 -4.40 5.68 5.50
C ILE A 99 -5.02 6.86 6.24
N ILE A 100 -5.58 7.84 5.53
CA ILE A 100 -6.25 9.00 6.14
C ILE A 100 -7.42 8.53 7.01
N ALA A 101 -8.26 7.63 6.49
CA ALA A 101 -9.36 7.05 7.26
C ALA A 101 -8.85 6.31 8.50
N SER A 102 -7.78 5.53 8.39
CA SER A 102 -7.16 4.82 9.51
C SER A 102 -6.67 5.78 10.59
N CYS A 103 -6.03 6.89 10.22
CA CYS A 103 -5.60 7.92 11.18
C CYS A 103 -6.77 8.64 11.88
N ILE A 104 -7.92 8.77 11.21
CA ILE A 104 -9.11 9.43 11.75
C ILE A 104 -9.88 8.48 12.69
N PHE A 105 -10.09 7.23 12.27
CA PHE A 105 -11.03 6.30 12.90
C PHE A 105 -10.38 5.21 13.78
N VAL A 106 -9.04 5.12 13.83
CA VAL A 106 -8.38 4.24 14.80
C VAL A 106 -8.65 4.72 16.23
N LYS A 107 -8.89 3.78 17.14
CA LYS A 107 -8.94 4.10 18.57
C LYS A 107 -7.61 4.75 19.00
N ARG A 108 -7.70 5.93 19.63
CA ARG A 108 -6.53 6.73 20.01
C ARG A 108 -6.05 6.39 21.42
N ALA A 109 -4.75 6.60 21.67
CA ALA A 109 -4.18 6.63 23.01
C ALA A 109 -4.56 7.95 23.71
N GLU A 110 -4.27 8.09 25.01
CA GLU A 110 -4.51 9.35 25.73
C GLU A 110 -3.75 10.52 25.09
N ASP A 111 -2.51 10.28 24.69
CA ASP A 111 -1.66 11.25 23.97
C ASP A 111 -2.09 11.48 22.51
N GLY A 112 -3.19 10.85 22.07
CA GLY A 112 -3.72 10.95 20.72
C GLY A 112 -3.13 9.93 19.74
N LEU A 113 -2.91 10.37 18.50
CA LEU A 113 -2.39 9.53 17.42
C LEU A 113 -0.86 9.53 17.46
N ARG A 114 -0.28 8.37 17.72
CA ARG A 114 1.17 8.20 17.83
C ARG A 114 1.84 8.14 16.47
N LEU A 115 3.05 8.69 16.36
CA LEU A 115 3.82 8.73 15.11
C LEU A 115 4.08 7.32 14.56
N GLU A 116 4.31 6.34 15.44
CA GLU A 116 4.55 4.95 15.10
C GLU A 116 3.36 4.33 14.35
N GLN A 117 2.12 4.63 14.77
CA GLN A 117 0.91 4.14 14.11
C GLN A 117 0.78 4.73 12.70
N CYS A 118 1.05 6.03 12.54
CA CYS A 118 1.05 6.69 11.23
C CYS A 118 2.07 6.05 10.29
N ILE A 119 3.29 5.78 10.78
CA ILE A 119 4.35 5.12 10.01
C ILE A 119 3.90 3.72 9.59
N PHE A 120 3.28 2.95 10.48
CA PHE A 120 2.78 1.62 10.13
C PHE A 120 1.66 1.66 9.09
N PHE A 121 0.72 2.60 9.18
CA PHE A 121 -0.29 2.77 8.13
C PHE A 121 0.35 3.14 6.78
N LEU A 122 1.34 4.03 6.77
CA LEU A 122 2.08 4.40 5.55
C LEU A 122 2.81 3.19 4.93
N ILE A 123 3.47 2.37 5.76
CA ILE A 123 4.13 1.13 5.33
C ILE A 123 3.11 0.15 4.74
N ASN A 124 2.02 -0.09 5.44
CA ASN A 124 1.02 -1.08 5.03
C ASN A 124 0.21 -0.65 3.81
N GLY A 125 -0.02 0.65 3.62
CA GLY A 125 -0.72 1.18 2.45
C GLY A 125 0.23 1.49 1.30
N LEU A 126 1.02 2.56 1.42
CA LEU A 126 1.81 3.09 0.30
C LEU A 126 2.98 2.18 -0.07
N LEU A 127 3.74 1.66 0.90
CA LEU A 127 4.89 0.81 0.59
C LEU A 127 4.44 -0.54 0.02
N SER A 128 3.37 -1.13 0.55
CA SER A 128 2.76 -2.34 -0.02
C SER A 128 2.34 -2.15 -1.48
N TYR A 129 1.64 -1.05 -1.79
CA TYR A 129 1.26 -0.68 -3.16
C TYR A 129 2.49 -0.49 -4.06
N TYR A 130 3.47 0.26 -3.58
CA TYR A 130 4.69 0.56 -4.32
C TYR A 130 5.46 -0.72 -4.67
N ILE A 131 5.72 -1.58 -3.69
CA ILE A 131 6.47 -2.84 -3.90
C ILE A 131 5.71 -3.74 -4.88
N SER A 132 4.41 -3.94 -4.67
CA SER A 132 3.57 -4.78 -5.55
C SER A 132 3.60 -4.26 -6.99
N THR A 133 3.41 -2.97 -7.19
CA THR A 133 3.38 -2.40 -8.54
C THR A 133 4.77 -2.36 -9.18
N VAL A 134 5.84 -2.05 -8.45
CA VAL A 134 7.21 -2.08 -9.02
C VAL A 134 7.64 -3.49 -9.40
N LEU A 135 7.28 -4.52 -8.61
CA LEU A 135 7.66 -5.90 -8.92
C LEU A 135 6.83 -6.52 -10.05
N PHE A 136 5.55 -6.15 -10.20
CA PHE A 136 4.66 -6.84 -11.15
C PHE A 136 4.18 -5.99 -12.34
N SER A 137 4.60 -4.73 -12.43
CA SER A 137 4.44 -3.90 -13.63
C SER A 137 5.23 -4.43 -14.83
N PRO A 138 4.86 -4.07 -16.07
CA PRO A 138 5.67 -4.32 -17.27
C PRO A 138 7.09 -3.75 -17.14
N SER A 139 8.11 -4.48 -17.59
CA SER A 139 9.52 -4.07 -17.49
C SER A 139 9.82 -2.72 -18.15
N SER A 140 9.15 -2.43 -19.28
CA SER A 140 9.28 -1.14 -19.97
C SER A 140 8.90 0.06 -19.11
N PHE A 141 7.96 -0.12 -18.18
CA PHE A 141 7.52 0.92 -17.27
C PHE A 141 8.51 1.12 -16.10
N LYS A 142 9.13 0.04 -15.60
CA LYS A 142 10.03 0.06 -14.44
C LYS A 142 11.35 0.77 -14.69
N TYR A 143 11.98 0.46 -15.83
CA TYR A 143 13.36 0.85 -16.11
C TYR A 143 13.50 2.11 -16.95
N THR A 144 12.39 2.66 -17.42
CA THR A 144 12.43 3.94 -18.15
C THR A 144 12.52 5.07 -17.12
N PRO A 145 13.48 6.00 -17.22
CA PRO A 145 13.54 7.17 -16.33
C PRO A 145 12.30 8.07 -16.48
N VAL A 146 11.96 8.79 -15.42
CA VAL A 146 11.01 9.91 -15.53
C VAL A 146 11.62 10.92 -16.52
N LEU A 147 10.84 11.42 -17.49
CA LEU A 147 11.27 12.35 -18.55
C LEU A 147 12.14 11.78 -19.68
N ALA A 148 12.37 10.45 -19.77
CA ALA A 148 13.19 9.87 -20.83
C ALA A 148 12.74 10.26 -22.27
N LYS A 149 11.43 10.40 -22.48
CA LYS A 149 10.86 10.87 -23.75
C LYS A 149 11.16 12.35 -24.00
N ARG A 150 11.09 13.20 -22.98
CA ARG A 150 11.36 14.64 -23.10
C ARG A 150 12.83 14.93 -23.40
N ILE A 151 13.74 14.10 -22.88
CA ILE A 151 15.20 14.23 -23.11
C ILE A 151 15.59 13.75 -24.53
N ARG A 152 14.91 12.74 -25.09
CA ARG A 152 15.26 12.19 -26.43
C ARG A 152 14.69 12.98 -27.61
N TYR A 153 13.63 13.75 -27.39
CA TYR A 153 12.95 14.53 -28.43
C TYR A 153 13.09 16.06 -28.21
N TRP A 154 14.05 16.45 -27.36
CA TRP A 154 14.63 17.79 -27.31
C TRP A 154 15.95 17.77 -28.07
#